data_AF-A0AAW9EE76-F1
#
_entry.id   AF-A0AAW9EE76-F1
#
_cell.length_a   1.000
_cell.length_b   1.000
_cell.length_c   1.000
_cell.angle_alpha   90.00
_cell.angle_beta   90.00
_cell.angle_gamma   90.00
#
_symmetry.space_group_name_H-M   'P 1'
#
loop_
_entity.id
_entity.type
_entity.pdbx_description
1 polymer ?
#
loop_
_entity_poly.entity_id
_entity_poly.type
_entity_poly.pdbx_seq_one_letter_code
_entity_poly.pdbx_strand_id
1 'polypeptide(L)' 'PMPSEPQSGDFIVYLPPISCLKIALHNAMLTTKTKKADLARKMNLNSAQIERLLDINQTSKIDSLEQALYLLGYHIAIS' A
#
# COMPACT_ATOMS: atom_id res chain seq x y z
N PRO A 1 -6.81 7.80 5.78
CA PRO A 1 -7.38 7.80 7.14
C PRO A 1 -7.68 6.35 7.56
N MET A 2 -7.73 6.06 8.87
CA MET A 2 -8.19 4.77 9.36
C MET A 2 -9.72 4.69 9.35
N PRO A 3 -10.32 3.49 9.17
CA PRO A 3 -11.76 3.33 9.30
C PRO A 3 -12.19 3.61 10.75
N SER A 4 -13.43 4.08 10.91
CA SER A 4 -14.07 4.19 12.23
C SER A 4 -14.48 2.81 12.75
N GLU A 5 -14.74 2.73 14.05
CA GLU A 5 -15.35 1.54 14.65
C GLU A 5 -16.78 1.35 14.10
N PRO A 6 -17.17 0.11 13.71
CA PRO A 6 -18.50 -0.15 13.18
C PRO A 6 -19.57 -0.07 14.28
N GLN A 7 -20.69 0.57 13.97
CA GLN A 7 -21.85 0.72 14.86
C GLN A 7 -23.03 -0.17 14.43
N SER A 8 -23.99 -0.38 15.34
CA SER A 8 -25.19 -1.15 15.01
C SER A 8 -26.00 -0.46 13.91
N GLY A 9 -26.24 -1.19 12.81
CA GLY A 9 -26.95 -0.68 11.63
C GLY A 9 -26.05 -0.20 10.51
N ASP A 10 -24.74 -0.13 10.72
CA ASP A 10 -23.79 0.27 9.67
C ASP A 10 -23.65 -0.78 8.57
N PHE A 11 -23.45 -0.29 7.35
CA PHE A 11 -23.06 -1.12 6.22
C PHE A 11 -21.53 -1.19 6.12
N ILE A 12 -20.97 -2.36 6.46
CA ILE A 12 -19.53 -2.59 6.41
C ILE A 12 -19.11 -3.00 5.00
N VAL A 13 -18.17 -2.26 4.43
CA VAL A 13 -17.58 -2.59 3.12
C VAL A 13 -16.29 -3.39 3.33
N TYR A 14 -16.30 -4.63 2.84
CA TYR A 14 -15.08 -5.44 2.80
C TYR A 14 -14.09 -4.88 1.79
N LEU A 15 -12.82 -4.76 2.20
CA LEU A 15 -11.73 -4.35 1.33
C LEU A 15 -10.79 -5.54 1.07
N PRO A 16 -10.48 -5.87 -0.20
CA PRO A 16 -9.55 -6.95 -0.52
C PRO A 16 -8.14 -6.69 0.07
N PRO A 17 -7.38 -7.75 0.44
CA PRO A 17 -6.07 -7.59 1.05
C PRO A 17 -5.07 -6.77 0.22
N ILE A 18 -5.07 -6.94 -1.11
CA ILE A 18 -4.21 -6.14 -2.02
C ILE A 18 -4.53 -4.65 -1.90
N SER A 19 -5.80 -4.29 -1.82
CA SER A 19 -6.24 -2.92 -1.66
C SER A 19 -5.79 -2.35 -0.31
N CYS A 20 -5.91 -3.14 0.77
CA CYS A 20 -5.38 -2.77 2.09
C CYS A 20 -3.87 -2.51 2.04
N LEU A 21 -3.09 -3.36 1.38
CA LEU A 21 -1.65 -3.21 1.24
C LEU A 21 -1.25 -1.96 0.45
N LYS A 22 -1.98 -1.63 -0.62
CA LYS A 22 -1.75 -0.41 -1.39
C LYS A 22 -2.05 0.86 -0.57
N ILE A 23 -3.13 0.84 0.20
CA ILE A 23 -3.46 1.93 1.13
C ILE A 23 -2.37 2.07 2.20
N ALA A 24 -1.92 0.93 2.77
CA ALA A 24 -0.83 0.92 3.75
C ALA A 24 0.47 1.50 3.16
N LEU A 25 0.83 1.10 1.95
CA LEU A 25 2.00 1.63 1.24
C LEU A 25 1.88 3.13 0.98
N HIS A 26 0.71 3.60 0.54
CA HIS A 26 0.46 5.02 0.33
C HIS A 26 0.63 5.82 1.63
N ASN A 27 0.03 5.34 2.74
CA ASN A 27 0.18 5.97 4.06
C ASN A 27 1.64 5.97 4.52
N ALA A 28 2.35 4.84 4.35
CA ALA A 28 3.78 4.73 4.68
C ALA A 28 4.64 5.73 3.90
N MET A 29 4.37 5.94 2.61
CA MET A 29 5.05 6.95 1.81
C MET A 29 4.80 8.37 2.34
N LEU A 30 3.57 8.69 2.75
CA LEU A 30 3.24 9.99 3.35
C LEU A 30 3.95 10.19 4.69
N THR A 31 3.91 9.21 5.58
CA THR A 31 4.55 9.26 6.91
C THR A 31 6.07 9.40 6.79
N THR A 32 6.69 8.65 5.89
CA THR A 32 8.15 8.69 5.65
C THR A 32 8.58 9.83 4.73
N LYS A 33 7.63 10.61 4.18
CA LYS A 33 7.86 11.64 3.15
C LYS A 33 8.61 11.10 1.92
N THR A 34 8.45 9.81 1.62
CA THR A 34 9.13 9.16 0.50
C THR A 34 8.46 9.56 -0.81
N LYS A 35 9.25 10.12 -1.74
CA LYS A 35 8.76 10.43 -3.09
C LYS A 35 8.66 9.15 -3.92
N LYS A 36 7.68 9.11 -4.82
CA LYS A 36 7.49 8.00 -5.77
C LYS A 36 8.77 7.64 -6.54
N ALA A 37 9.51 8.64 -7.02
CA ALA A 37 10.76 8.44 -7.77
C ALA A 37 11.86 7.78 -6.92
N ASP A 38 11.91 8.09 -5.62
CA ASP A 38 12.92 7.52 -4.72
C ASP A 38 12.58 6.07 -4.37
N LEU A 39 11.30 5.76 -4.15
CA LEU A 39 10.85 4.38 -3.98
C LEU A 39 11.11 3.55 -5.25
N ALA A 40 10.80 4.09 -6.43
CA ALA A 40 11.09 3.44 -7.71
C ALA A 40 12.58 3.11 -7.86
N ARG A 41 13.47 4.05 -7.52
CA ARG A 41 14.93 3.83 -7.53
C ARG A 41 15.35 2.73 -6.54
N LYS A 42 14.85 2.77 -5.30
CA LYS A 42 15.15 1.75 -4.27
C LYS A 42 14.71 0.35 -4.69
N MET A 43 13.60 0.25 -5.42
CA MET A 43 13.05 -1.01 -5.92
C MET A 43 13.56 -1.41 -7.31
N ASN A 44 14.42 -0.59 -7.93
CA ASN A 44 14.85 -0.77 -9.33
C ASN A 44 13.67 -0.90 -10.33
N LEU A 45 12.64 -0.06 -10.15
CA LEU A 45 11.46 0.00 -11.00
C LEU A 45 11.45 1.25 -11.88
N ASN A 46 10.84 1.12 -13.06
CA ASN A 46 10.56 2.26 -13.92
C ASN A 46 9.28 3.00 -13.50
N SER A 47 9.04 4.17 -14.12
CA SER A 47 7.89 5.04 -13.82
C SER A 47 6.52 4.36 -13.98
N ALA A 48 6.36 3.48 -14.98
CA ALA A 48 5.10 2.78 -15.20
C ALA A 48 4.86 1.67 -14.17
N GLN A 49 5.92 0.96 -13.77
CA GLN A 49 5.85 -0.09 -12.76
C GLN A 49 5.51 0.48 -11.38
N ILE A 50 6.13 1.59 -10.98
CA ILE A 50 5.82 2.22 -9.69
C ILE A 50 4.40 2.81 -9.68
N GLU A 51 3.93 3.36 -10.80
CA GLU A 51 2.55 3.83 -10.90
C GLU A 51 1.55 2.68 -10.71
N ARG A 52 1.79 1.56 -11.40
CA ARG A 52 0.95 0.36 -11.29
C ARG A 52 0.97 -0.22 -9.86
N LEU A 53 2.09 -0.14 -9.16
CA LEU A 53 2.22 -0.61 -7.77
C LEU A 53 1.32 0.20 -6.83
N LEU A 54 1.20 1.52 -7.07
CA LEU A 54 0.45 2.45 -6.23
C LEU A 54 -1.02 2.61 -6.63
N ASP A 55 -1.37 2.37 -7.90
CA ASP A 55 -2.73 2.51 -8.41
C ASP A 55 -3.64 1.41 -7.87
N ILE A 56 -4.72 1.79 -7.18
CA ILE A 56 -5.67 0.86 -6.55
C ILE A 56 -6.40 -0.03 -7.57
N ASN A 57 -6.60 0.44 -8.80
CA ASN A 57 -7.35 -0.27 -9.83
C ASN A 57 -6.51 -1.32 -10.55
N GLN A 58 -5.19 -1.26 -10.38
CA GLN A 58 -4.26 -2.12 -11.08
C GLN A 58 -3.89 -3.34 -10.24
N THR A 59 -3.63 -4.46 -10.90
CA THR A 59 -3.13 -5.65 -10.22
C THR A 59 -1.66 -5.50 -9.85
N SER A 60 -1.29 -5.95 -8.65
CA SER A 60 0.09 -5.96 -8.16
C SER A 60 0.36 -7.26 -7.40
N LYS A 61 1.62 -7.71 -7.43
CA LYS A 61 2.04 -8.89 -6.67
C LYS A 61 2.20 -8.51 -5.19
N ILE A 62 1.80 -9.41 -4.30
CA ILE A 62 1.96 -9.21 -2.84
C ILE A 62 3.44 -9.00 -2.52
N ASP A 63 4.33 -9.81 -3.08
CA ASP A 63 5.78 -9.73 -2.86
C ASP A 63 6.34 -8.34 -3.17
N SER A 64 5.84 -7.67 -4.22
CA SER A 64 6.29 -6.33 -4.57
C SER A 64 5.79 -5.26 -3.57
N LEU A 65 4.58 -5.43 -3.05
CA LEU A 65 4.01 -4.54 -2.02
C LEU A 65 4.71 -4.75 -0.67
N GLU A 66 4.99 -6.00 -0.32
CA GLU A 66 5.76 -6.38 0.86
C GLU A 66 7.16 -5.77 0.83
N GLN A 67 7.89 -5.97 -0.26
CA GLN A 67 9.22 -5.39 -0.44
C GLN A 67 9.18 -3.86 -0.34
N ALA A 68 8.18 -3.21 -0.96
CA ALA A 68 8.04 -1.76 -0.88
C ALA A 68 7.82 -1.29 0.56
N LEU A 69 6.91 -1.94 1.30
CA LEU A 69 6.64 -1.64 2.71
C LEU A 69 7.88 -1.88 3.58
N TYR A 70 8.60 -2.97 3.35
CA TYR A 70 9.84 -3.29 4.05
C TYR A 70 10.91 -2.22 3.86
N LEU A 71 11.09 -1.71 2.64
CA LEU A 71 12.03 -0.62 2.34
C LEU A 71 11.65 0.71 3.01
N LEU A 72 10.40 0.85 3.45
CA LEU A 72 9.89 2.00 4.22
C LEU A 72 9.87 1.74 5.74
N GLY A 73 10.34 0.57 6.20
CA GLY A 73 10.41 0.22 7.62
C GLY A 73 9.15 -0.43 8.19
N TYR A 74 8.31 -1.03 7.35
CA TYR A 74 7.07 -1.70 7.76
C TYR A 74 7.15 -3.20 7.46
N HIS A 75 6.47 -4.00 8.27
CA HIS A 75 6.36 -5.45 8.08
C HIS A 75 4.89 -5.84 7.88
N ILE A 76 4.64 -6.79 6.99
CA ILE A 76 3.29 -7.36 6.82
C ILE A 76 3.14 -8.54 7.78
N ALA A 77 2.04 -8.56 8.52
CA ALA A 77 1.62 -9.71 9.32
C ALA A 77 0.17 -10.06 8.98
N ILE A 78 -0.16 -11.33 9.10
CA ILE A 78 -1.52 -11.85 8.96
C ILE A 78 -1.92 -12.41 10.32
N SER A 79 -3.09 -12.02 10.82
CA SER A 79 -3.63 -12.41 12.13
C SER A 79 -5.08 -12.85 11.99
#